data_AF-A0A4S8M3J8-F1
#
_entry.id   AF-A0A4S8M3J8-F1
#
_cell.length_a   1.000
_cell.length_b   1.000
_cell.length_c   1.000
_cell.angle_alpha   90.00
_cell.angle_beta   90.00
_cell.angle_gamma   90.00
#
_symmetry.space_group_name_H-M   'P 1'
#
loop_
_entity.id
_entity.type
_entity.pdbx_description
1 polymer ?
#
loop_
_entity_poly.entity_id
_entity_poly.type
_entity_poly.pdbx_seq_one_letter_code
_entity_poly.pdbx_strand_id
1 'polypeptide(L)'
;MATHIRAPYPSRISPIGLTDFSTQHRQELKKRVEEAREAYRSDKQDQENCENYLRSNNDFEYDAKWQKGLVPKPLVQSGQYNKSDTFFTDFEKHYPESFILSKTEFSYIIGNEASYDTRQYTAESGQDKTATAGMSYLHLLTIPRNKVYNVVQLTDTKIIEEMIEHFRSFWKDPTAIDKVNNRIELAIQQRAEEVIEHLNKDPDTFPERKKAWDVVMEDVERYRKECAEKLHKLNVGKDGIVFRFHAGTDASIPHLNMHVLASPAEFRKYSTPDHDHKAIPAEMVMEVIESENVLRH
;
A
#
# COMPACT_ATOMS: atom_id res chain seq x y z
N MET A 1 -4.81 -19.40 27.58
CA MET A 1 -4.56 -19.05 26.16
C MET A 1 -5.85 -18.48 25.61
N ALA A 2 -5.92 -17.16 25.43
CA ALA A 2 -7.13 -16.51 24.90
C ALA A 2 -7.09 -16.57 23.37
N THR A 3 -7.91 -17.45 22.79
CA THR A 3 -8.18 -17.49 21.35
C THR A 3 -9.04 -16.29 21.00
N HIS A 4 -8.43 -15.23 20.46
CA HIS A 4 -9.17 -14.16 19.81
C HIS A 4 -9.70 -14.67 18.46
N ILE A 5 -10.86 -15.34 18.51
CA ILE A 5 -11.69 -15.56 17.33
C ILE A 5 -12.26 -14.18 16.97
N ARG A 6 -11.69 -13.52 15.95
CA ARG A 6 -12.36 -12.39 15.31
C ARG A 6 -13.71 -12.89 14.80
N ALA A 7 -14.78 -12.17 15.13
CA ALA A 7 -16.11 -12.48 14.63
C ALA A 7 -16.09 -12.53 13.09
N PRO A 8 -16.77 -13.51 12.46
CA PRO A 8 -16.90 -13.54 11.02
C PRO A 8 -17.67 -12.29 10.58
N TYR A 9 -17.02 -11.43 9.78
CA TYR A 9 -17.69 -10.31 9.15
C TYR A 9 -18.72 -10.86 8.14
N PRO A 10 -19.91 -10.26 8.02
CA PRO A 10 -20.95 -10.74 7.12
C PRO A 10 -20.46 -10.65 5.67
N SER A 11 -20.24 -11.82 5.06
CA SER A 11 -19.78 -12.04 3.69
C SER A 11 -20.86 -11.76 2.63
N ARG A 12 -21.48 -10.57 2.64
CA ARG A 12 -22.62 -10.25 1.76
C ARG A 12 -22.38 -9.11 0.77
N ILE A 13 -21.13 -8.81 0.41
CA ILE A 13 -20.85 -7.94 -0.74
C ILE A 13 -19.89 -8.70 -1.65
N SER A 14 -20.35 -9.00 -2.88
CA SER A 14 -19.52 -9.62 -3.91
C SER A 14 -18.24 -8.80 -4.14
N PRO A 15 -17.07 -9.42 -4.37
CA PRO A 15 -15.84 -8.70 -4.68
C PRO A 15 -16.06 -7.80 -5.89
N ILE A 16 -15.91 -6.49 -5.70
CA ILE A 16 -16.10 -5.50 -6.76
C ILE A 16 -14.79 -5.38 -7.52
N GLY A 17 -14.79 -5.68 -8.82
CA GLY A 17 -13.62 -5.55 -9.67
C GLY A 17 -13.15 -4.09 -9.76
N LEU A 18 -11.83 -3.88 -9.89
CA LEU A 18 -11.21 -2.55 -9.94
C LEU A 18 -11.69 -1.65 -11.10
N THR A 19 -12.44 -2.21 -12.06
CA THR A 19 -12.86 -1.58 -13.32
C THR A 19 -14.36 -1.27 -13.40
N ASP A 20 -15.21 -1.83 -12.52
CA ASP A 20 -16.67 -1.76 -12.71
C ASP A 20 -17.29 -0.59 -11.94
N PHE A 21 -17.30 0.60 -12.55
CA PHE A 21 -17.89 1.82 -11.99
C PHE A 21 -19.27 2.08 -12.58
N SER A 22 -20.29 1.39 -12.06
CA SER A 22 -21.68 1.84 -12.26
C SER A 22 -21.92 3.15 -11.49
N THR A 23 -22.90 3.95 -11.92
CA THR A 23 -23.29 5.20 -11.22
C THR A 23 -23.63 4.95 -9.75
N GLN A 24 -24.25 3.80 -9.46
CA GLN A 24 -24.57 3.38 -8.09
C GLN A 24 -23.30 3.06 -7.28
N HIS A 25 -22.31 2.41 -7.89
CA HIS A 25 -21.05 2.08 -7.23
C HIS A 25 -20.21 3.33 -6.91
N ARG A 26 -20.24 4.33 -7.79
CA ARG A 26 -19.57 5.61 -7.57
C ARG A 26 -20.08 6.32 -6.31
N GLN A 27 -21.40 6.37 -6.12
CA GLN A 27 -22.00 6.99 -4.94
C GLN A 27 -21.63 6.26 -3.64
N GLU A 28 -21.60 4.92 -3.68
CA GLU A 28 -21.14 4.12 -2.54
C GLU A 28 -19.68 4.44 -2.17
N LEU A 29 -18.77 4.51 -3.15
CA LEU A 29 -17.38 4.84 -2.91
C LEU A 29 -17.18 6.25 -2.33
N LYS A 30 -17.93 7.25 -2.84
CA LYS A 30 -17.91 8.61 -2.28
C LYS A 30 -18.39 8.62 -0.83
N LYS A 31 -19.51 7.95 -0.56
CA LYS A 31 -20.06 7.83 0.79
C LYS A 31 -19.05 7.24 1.78
N ARG A 32 -18.26 6.26 1.35
CA ARG A 32 -17.20 5.69 2.19
C ARG A 32 -16.09 6.69 2.53
N VAL A 33 -15.73 7.59 1.61
CA VAL A 33 -14.78 8.69 1.90
C VAL A 33 -15.40 9.67 2.89
N GLU A 34 -16.66 10.06 2.68
CA GLU A 34 -17.41 10.96 3.57
C GLU A 34 -17.51 10.37 4.99
N GLU A 35 -17.89 9.10 5.11
CA GLU A 35 -17.98 8.38 6.39
C GLU A 35 -16.60 8.31 7.09
N ALA A 36 -15.53 8.03 6.36
CA ALA A 36 -14.16 8.01 6.92
C ALA A 36 -13.69 9.39 7.39
N ARG A 37 -13.99 10.44 6.62
CA ARG A 37 -13.70 11.84 6.99
C ARG A 37 -14.50 12.27 8.20
N GLU A 38 -15.77 11.90 8.27
CA GLU A 38 -16.63 12.22 9.40
C GLU A 38 -16.20 11.48 10.68
N ALA A 39 -15.82 10.21 10.56
CA ALA A 39 -15.25 9.44 11.66
C ALA A 39 -13.99 10.13 12.21
N TYR A 40 -13.09 10.59 11.34
CA TYR A 40 -11.91 11.37 11.75
C TYR A 40 -12.30 12.71 12.41
N ARG A 41 -13.26 13.45 11.85
CA ARG A 41 -13.75 14.73 12.41
C ARG A 41 -14.45 14.59 13.77
N SER A 42 -15.05 13.45 14.03
CA SER A 42 -15.73 13.16 15.29
C SER A 42 -14.80 12.55 16.36
N ASP A 43 -13.64 12.00 15.96
CA ASP A 43 -12.66 11.38 16.87
C ASP A 43 -11.58 12.39 17.30
N LYS A 44 -11.77 12.99 18.48
CA LYS A 44 -10.80 13.94 19.07
C LYS A 44 -9.44 13.31 19.34
N GLN A 45 -9.40 12.02 19.68
CA GLN A 45 -8.13 11.34 19.96
C GLN A 45 -7.34 11.18 18.66
N ASP A 46 -8.01 10.79 17.57
CA ASP A 46 -7.39 10.68 16.24
C ASP A 46 -6.84 12.03 15.73
N GLN A 47 -7.58 13.12 15.98
CA GLN A 47 -7.12 14.49 15.68
C GLN A 47 -5.89 14.88 16.49
N GLU A 48 -5.87 14.60 17.79
CA GLU A 48 -4.72 14.92 18.64
C GLU A 48 -3.48 14.11 18.23
N ASN A 49 -3.62 12.81 17.96
CA ASN A 49 -2.53 12.00 17.41
C ASN A 49 -2.01 12.59 16.09
N CYS A 50 -2.92 12.97 15.19
CA CYS A 50 -2.59 13.58 13.91
C CYS A 50 -1.81 14.89 14.06
N GLU A 51 -2.28 15.81 14.92
CA GLU A 51 -1.58 17.07 15.18
C GLU A 51 -0.15 16.83 15.71
N ASN A 52 0.00 15.88 16.64
CA ASN A 52 1.31 15.53 17.19
C ASN A 52 2.22 14.87 16.15
N TYR A 53 1.69 14.00 15.30
CA TYR A 53 2.42 13.41 14.17
C TYR A 53 2.91 14.49 13.19
N LEU A 54 2.04 15.40 12.76
CA LEU A 54 2.39 16.47 11.83
C LEU A 54 3.43 17.44 12.41
N ARG A 55 3.43 17.63 13.74
CA ARG A 55 4.44 18.42 14.46
C ARG A 55 5.71 17.65 14.81
N SER A 56 5.80 16.37 14.46
CA SER A 56 6.89 15.46 14.86
C SER A 56 7.14 15.44 16.38
N ASN A 57 6.06 15.46 17.18
CA ASN A 57 6.17 15.43 18.63
C ASN A 57 6.57 14.03 19.13
N ASN A 58 7.85 13.87 19.44
CA ASN A 58 8.42 12.58 19.89
C ASN A 58 8.17 12.28 21.37
N ASP A 59 7.65 13.24 22.12
CA ASP A 59 7.28 13.08 23.53
C ASP A 59 5.82 12.64 23.71
N PHE A 60 5.01 12.70 22.63
CA PHE A 60 3.60 12.34 22.67
C PHE A 60 3.38 10.83 22.78
N GLU A 61 2.42 10.39 23.60
CA GLU A 61 2.00 8.99 23.70
C GLU A 61 0.86 8.72 22.72
N TYR A 62 1.21 8.22 21.54
CA TYR A 62 0.24 7.81 20.53
C TYR A 62 -0.60 6.63 21.03
N ASP A 63 -1.88 6.61 20.67
CA ASP A 63 -2.77 5.51 21.04
C ASP A 63 -2.44 4.18 20.32
N ALA A 64 -3.09 3.10 20.74
CA ALA A 64 -2.88 1.77 20.18
C ALA A 64 -3.27 1.63 18.69
N LYS A 65 -4.09 2.56 18.16
CA LYS A 65 -4.53 2.58 16.76
C LYS A 65 -3.38 3.11 15.90
N TRP A 66 -2.78 4.24 16.30
CA TRP A 66 -1.64 4.88 15.64
C TRP A 66 -0.35 4.08 15.75
N GLN A 67 -0.08 3.50 16.93
CA GLN A 67 1.14 2.71 17.18
C GLN A 67 1.34 1.56 16.18
N LYS A 68 0.27 1.05 15.53
CA LYS A 68 0.37 -0.02 14.53
C LYS A 68 1.05 0.41 13.23
N GLY A 69 0.98 1.69 12.90
CA GLY A 69 1.55 2.23 11.66
C GLY A 69 2.80 3.08 11.86
N LEU A 70 3.14 3.39 13.11
CA LEU A 70 4.41 4.02 13.48
C LEU A 70 5.54 2.98 13.52
N VAL A 71 6.79 3.47 13.46
CA VAL A 71 7.96 2.60 13.56
C VAL A 71 7.98 1.90 14.93
N PRO A 72 8.21 0.57 14.98
CA PRO A 72 8.24 -0.19 16.23
C PRO A 72 9.25 0.33 17.26
N LYS A 73 8.87 0.31 18.54
CA LYS A 73 9.68 0.77 19.67
C LYS A 73 11.15 0.29 19.66
N PRO A 74 11.49 -0.98 19.31
CA PRO A 74 12.89 -1.40 19.25
C PRO A 74 13.75 -0.61 18.26
N LEU A 75 13.20 -0.21 17.11
CA LEU A 75 13.90 0.59 16.09
C LEU A 75 13.99 2.07 16.48
N VAL A 76 13.08 2.55 17.32
CA VAL A 76 13.19 3.87 17.94
C VAL A 76 14.28 3.86 19.01
N GLN A 77 14.34 2.81 19.83
CA GLN A 77 15.34 2.65 20.89
C GLN A 77 16.78 2.46 20.37
N SER A 78 16.95 1.92 19.16
CA SER A 78 18.27 1.86 18.50
C SER A 78 18.77 3.23 18.02
N GLY A 79 17.94 4.28 18.09
CA GLY A 79 18.27 5.63 17.63
C GLY A 79 18.17 5.82 16.11
N GLN A 80 17.70 4.81 15.38
CA GLN A 80 17.56 4.89 13.92
C GLN A 80 16.34 5.72 13.51
N TYR A 81 15.28 5.72 14.31
CA TYR A 81 14.03 6.43 14.05
C TYR A 81 13.55 7.20 15.27
N ASN A 82 12.67 8.17 15.06
CA ASN A 82 11.95 8.86 16.13
C ASN A 82 10.57 8.22 16.39
N LYS A 83 9.99 8.53 17.55
CA LYS A 83 8.70 7.98 17.99
C LYS A 83 7.53 8.35 17.07
N SER A 84 7.59 9.53 16.47
CA SER A 84 6.57 10.03 15.54
C SER A 84 6.81 9.60 14.09
N ASP A 85 7.80 8.74 13.81
CA ASP A 85 8.15 8.36 12.45
C ASP A 85 7.34 7.17 11.96
N THR A 86 7.05 7.18 10.66
CA THR A 86 6.62 6.02 9.90
C THR A 86 7.79 5.52 9.05
N PHE A 87 7.67 4.34 8.45
CA PHE A 87 8.64 3.88 7.44
C PHE A 87 8.66 4.74 6.16
N PHE A 88 7.78 5.73 6.03
CA PHE A 88 7.78 6.71 4.94
C PHE A 88 8.33 8.08 5.35
N THR A 89 8.54 8.32 6.65
CA THR A 89 9.17 9.54 7.13
C THR A 89 10.64 9.57 6.71
N ASP A 90 11.10 10.71 6.17
CA ASP A 90 12.50 10.91 5.75
C ASP A 90 13.05 9.75 4.89
N PHE A 91 12.25 9.24 3.95
CA PHE A 91 12.54 7.98 3.23
C PHE A 91 13.99 7.86 2.72
N GLU A 92 14.56 8.92 2.11
CA GLU A 92 15.94 8.96 1.61
C GLU A 92 17.02 8.77 2.70
N LYS A 93 16.72 9.06 3.97
CA LYS A 93 17.62 8.85 5.10
C LYS A 93 17.67 7.39 5.55
N HIS A 94 16.57 6.66 5.37
CA HIS A 94 16.39 5.32 5.93
C HIS A 94 16.50 4.20 4.89
N TYR A 95 16.34 4.53 3.60
CA TYR A 95 16.34 3.56 2.52
C TYR A 95 17.39 3.89 1.46
N PRO A 96 17.98 2.87 0.80
CA PRO A 96 18.86 3.08 -0.33
C PRO A 96 18.16 3.81 -1.48
N GLU A 97 18.90 4.59 -2.26
CA GLU A 97 18.35 5.30 -3.42
C GLU A 97 17.71 4.34 -4.45
N SER A 98 18.16 3.08 -4.52
CA SER A 98 17.58 2.05 -5.39
C SER A 98 16.12 1.71 -5.08
N PHE A 99 15.58 2.13 -3.94
CA PHE A 99 14.17 1.96 -3.59
C PHE A 99 13.28 3.04 -4.19
N ILE A 100 13.87 4.15 -4.65
CA ILE A 100 13.20 5.32 -5.21
C ILE A 100 13.25 5.20 -6.73
N LEU A 101 12.09 4.98 -7.33
CA LEU A 101 11.94 4.87 -8.79
C LEU A 101 11.97 6.24 -9.47
N SER A 102 11.43 7.24 -8.78
CA SER A 102 11.40 8.64 -9.20
C SER A 102 11.17 9.56 -8.00
N LYS A 103 11.66 10.80 -8.08
CA LYS A 103 11.49 11.81 -7.03
C LYS A 103 11.25 13.20 -7.61
N THR A 104 10.37 13.95 -6.97
CA THR A 104 10.18 15.40 -7.17
C THR A 104 10.59 16.15 -5.90
N GLU A 105 10.39 17.46 -5.87
CA GLU A 105 10.50 18.24 -4.65
C GLU A 105 9.48 17.80 -3.58
N PHE A 106 8.33 17.26 -3.99
CA PHE A 106 7.18 17.04 -3.10
C PHE A 106 6.87 15.58 -2.82
N SER A 107 7.19 14.64 -3.72
CA SER A 107 6.87 13.23 -3.56
C SER A 107 7.93 12.27 -4.10
N TYR A 108 7.87 11.03 -3.62
CA TYR A 108 8.62 9.88 -4.14
C TYR A 108 7.66 8.90 -4.81
N ILE A 109 8.13 8.22 -5.85
CA ILE A 109 7.53 6.97 -6.35
C ILE A 109 8.45 5.84 -5.90
N ILE A 110 7.92 4.92 -5.10
CA ILE A 110 8.69 3.81 -4.52
C ILE A 110 8.04 2.47 -4.89
N GLY A 111 8.87 1.44 -5.01
CA GLY A 111 8.37 0.07 -5.12
C GLY A 111 7.81 -0.40 -3.79
N ASN A 112 6.63 -1.02 -3.78
CA ASN A 112 6.14 -1.71 -2.58
C ASN A 112 6.84 -3.08 -2.47
N GLU A 113 7.50 -3.35 -1.35
CA GLU A 113 8.11 -4.68 -1.13
C GLU A 113 7.10 -5.80 -0.97
N ALA A 114 5.84 -5.46 -0.65
CA ALA A 114 4.73 -6.39 -0.66
C ALA A 114 4.10 -6.54 -2.05
N SER A 115 4.59 -5.83 -3.08
CA SER A 115 4.25 -6.17 -4.46
C SER A 115 4.66 -7.62 -4.66
N TYR A 116 3.70 -8.46 -5.00
CA TYR A 116 4.01 -9.85 -5.33
C TYR A 116 4.59 -10.67 -4.16
N ASP A 117 4.10 -10.47 -2.93
CA ASP A 117 4.53 -11.25 -1.75
C ASP A 117 4.02 -12.70 -1.79
N THR A 118 4.91 -13.63 -2.11
CA THR A 118 4.58 -15.05 -2.30
C THR A 118 4.37 -15.82 -0.99
N ARG A 119 4.75 -15.25 0.17
CA ARG A 119 4.57 -15.88 1.50
C ARG A 119 3.09 -16.03 1.88
N GLN A 120 2.18 -15.36 1.18
CA GLN A 120 0.74 -15.61 1.31
C GLN A 120 0.30 -16.96 0.79
N TYR A 121 1.04 -17.56 -0.13
CA TYR A 121 0.62 -18.77 -0.83
C TYR A 121 1.22 -20.05 -0.24
N THR A 122 2.16 -19.92 0.69
CA THR A 122 2.82 -21.03 1.39
C THR A 122 2.80 -20.81 2.90
N ALA A 123 1.62 -20.58 3.48
CA ALA A 123 1.51 -20.51 4.93
C ALA A 123 1.84 -21.88 5.57
N GLU A 124 3.06 -21.98 6.10
CA GLU A 124 3.60 -23.17 6.78
C GLU A 124 2.80 -23.58 8.03
N SER A 125 1.91 -22.71 8.52
CA SER A 125 1.04 -22.92 9.68
C SER A 125 -0.43 -23.19 9.35
N GLY A 126 -0.80 -23.28 8.07
CA GLY A 126 -2.21 -23.36 7.65
C GLY A 126 -3.02 -22.10 7.99
N GLN A 127 -2.37 -21.01 8.38
CA GLN A 127 -3.03 -19.73 8.65
C GLN A 127 -3.05 -18.87 7.39
N ASP A 128 -4.25 -18.45 7.01
CA ASP A 128 -4.48 -17.57 5.88
C ASP A 128 -3.78 -16.20 6.08
N LYS A 129 -2.77 -15.90 5.25
CA LYS A 129 -2.04 -14.62 5.23
C LYS A 129 -2.51 -13.68 4.12
N THR A 130 -3.61 -14.01 3.42
CA THR A 130 -4.24 -13.26 2.31
C THR A 130 -4.45 -11.77 2.61
N ALA A 131 -4.65 -11.39 3.88
CA ALA A 131 -4.80 -9.99 4.31
C ALA A 131 -3.50 -9.15 4.27
N THR A 132 -2.35 -9.75 3.92
CA THR A 132 -1.05 -9.07 3.79
C THR A 132 -0.59 -8.91 2.34
N ALA A 133 -1.46 -9.26 1.38
CA ALA A 133 -1.14 -9.36 -0.04
C ALA A 133 -0.97 -8.05 -0.78
N GLY A 134 -0.01 -8.04 -1.70
CA GLY A 134 0.07 -7.00 -2.72
C GLY A 134 -1.22 -6.94 -3.53
N MET A 135 -1.62 -5.74 -3.94
CA MET A 135 -2.88 -5.51 -4.66
C MET A 135 -2.80 -5.89 -6.14
N SER A 136 -1.60 -5.96 -6.72
CA SER A 136 -1.34 -6.38 -8.10
C SER A 136 0.16 -6.61 -8.28
N TYR A 137 0.55 -7.24 -9.40
CA TYR A 137 1.93 -7.34 -9.84
C TYR A 137 2.62 -5.97 -9.86
N LEU A 138 1.98 -4.98 -10.49
CA LEU A 138 2.35 -3.58 -10.35
C LEU A 138 1.67 -3.02 -9.10
N HIS A 139 2.38 -2.88 -7.99
CA HIS A 139 1.88 -2.21 -6.80
C HIS A 139 2.92 -1.21 -6.32
N LEU A 140 2.84 0.02 -6.81
CA LEU A 140 3.76 1.07 -6.38
C LEU A 140 3.08 1.97 -5.36
N LEU A 141 3.88 2.73 -4.62
CA LEU A 141 3.40 3.80 -3.78
C LEU A 141 3.96 5.11 -4.28
N THR A 142 3.10 6.10 -4.49
CA THR A 142 3.53 7.49 -4.47
C THR A 142 3.31 8.02 -3.05
N ILE A 143 4.34 8.63 -2.45
CA ILE A 143 4.28 9.16 -1.07
C ILE A 143 4.79 10.61 -1.05
N PRO A 144 4.21 11.51 -0.24
CA PRO A 144 4.78 12.84 -0.03
C PRO A 144 6.06 12.73 0.79
N ARG A 145 7.01 13.62 0.52
CA ARG A 145 8.26 13.75 1.29
C ARG A 145 8.01 14.30 2.68
N ASN A 146 7.05 15.21 2.80
CA ASN A 146 6.63 15.78 4.08
C ASN A 146 5.67 14.83 4.81
N LYS A 147 5.61 14.93 6.15
CA LYS A 147 4.59 14.24 6.94
C LYS A 147 3.21 14.77 6.56
N VAL A 148 2.44 13.94 5.88
CA VAL A 148 1.02 14.14 5.59
C VAL A 148 0.33 12.88 6.09
N TYR A 149 -0.69 13.02 6.92
CA TYR A 149 -1.26 11.87 7.62
C TYR A 149 -2.06 10.94 6.69
N ASN A 150 -3.20 11.40 6.16
CA ASN A 150 -4.08 10.58 5.34
C ASN A 150 -5.08 11.47 4.57
N VAL A 151 -5.73 10.93 3.55
CA VAL A 151 -6.78 11.63 2.79
C VAL A 151 -7.93 12.14 3.65
N VAL A 152 -8.19 11.52 4.82
CA VAL A 152 -9.26 11.96 5.72
C VAL A 152 -9.01 13.33 6.37
N GLN A 153 -7.74 13.76 6.46
CA GLN A 153 -7.36 15.04 7.06
C GLN A 153 -7.22 16.18 6.03
N LEU A 154 -7.06 15.85 4.74
CA LEU A 154 -6.80 16.84 3.70
C LEU A 154 -7.95 17.85 3.55
N THR A 155 -7.57 19.12 3.42
CA THR A 155 -8.48 20.25 3.15
C THR A 155 -8.54 20.65 1.67
N ASP A 156 -7.58 20.22 0.87
CA ASP A 156 -7.54 20.43 -0.59
C ASP A 156 -6.94 19.22 -1.30
N THR A 157 -6.99 19.23 -2.64
CA THR A 157 -6.57 18.13 -3.52
C THR A 157 -5.16 18.27 -4.07
N LYS A 158 -4.44 19.37 -3.76
CA LYS A 158 -3.20 19.74 -4.47
C LYS A 158 -2.11 18.69 -4.36
N ILE A 159 -1.95 18.09 -3.17
CA ILE A 159 -0.95 17.03 -2.99
C ILE A 159 -1.33 15.75 -3.74
N ILE A 160 -2.62 15.42 -3.85
CA ILE A 160 -3.09 14.26 -4.63
C ILE A 160 -2.81 14.51 -6.12
N GLU A 161 -3.13 15.71 -6.62
CA GLU A 161 -2.85 16.13 -8.00
C GLU A 161 -1.36 16.05 -8.33
N GLU A 162 -0.49 16.55 -7.42
CA GLU A 162 0.96 16.45 -7.55
C GLU A 162 1.42 14.99 -7.66
N MET A 163 0.93 14.12 -6.77
CA MET A 163 1.31 12.70 -6.77
C MET A 163 0.87 11.98 -8.05
N ILE A 164 -0.32 12.31 -8.58
CA ILE A 164 -0.83 11.79 -9.85
C ILE A 164 0.03 12.28 -11.02
N GLU A 165 0.36 13.57 -11.06
CA GLU A 165 1.14 14.15 -12.16
C GLU A 165 2.60 13.67 -12.14
N HIS A 166 3.19 13.52 -10.95
CA HIS A 166 4.50 12.90 -10.78
C HIS A 166 4.49 11.48 -11.38
N PHE A 167 3.50 10.65 -11.04
CA PHE A 167 3.42 9.31 -11.63
C PHE A 167 3.20 9.33 -13.15
N ARG A 168 2.31 10.20 -13.65
CA ARG A 168 2.08 10.33 -15.10
C ARG A 168 3.34 10.75 -15.86
N SER A 169 4.12 11.67 -15.29
CA SER A 169 5.39 12.11 -15.85
C SER A 169 6.42 10.99 -15.81
N PHE A 170 6.55 10.29 -14.68
CA PHE A 170 7.39 9.11 -14.56
C PHE A 170 7.02 8.03 -15.57
N TRP A 171 5.73 7.68 -15.72
CA TRP A 171 5.30 6.60 -16.61
C TRP A 171 5.55 6.87 -18.10
N LYS A 172 5.76 8.15 -18.48
CA LYS A 172 6.16 8.54 -19.84
C LYS A 172 7.66 8.44 -20.08
N ASP A 173 8.49 8.32 -19.04
CA ASP A 173 9.93 8.09 -19.17
C ASP A 173 10.16 6.71 -19.80
N PRO A 174 10.94 6.61 -20.90
CA PRO A 174 11.21 5.34 -21.57
C PRO A 174 11.88 4.29 -20.68
N THR A 175 12.51 4.70 -19.57
CA THR A 175 13.18 3.83 -18.59
C THR A 175 12.29 3.42 -17.42
N ALA A 176 11.07 3.98 -17.29
CA ALA A 176 10.22 3.78 -16.12
C ALA A 176 9.83 2.31 -15.92
N ILE A 177 9.45 1.64 -16.99
CA ILE A 177 8.98 0.25 -16.94
C ILE A 177 10.14 -0.69 -16.57
N ASP A 178 11.34 -0.45 -17.09
CA ASP A 178 12.54 -1.21 -16.72
C ASP A 178 12.90 -1.00 -15.24
N LYS A 179 12.85 0.25 -14.75
CA LYS A 179 13.06 0.55 -13.32
C LYS A 179 12.06 -0.20 -12.44
N VAL A 180 10.80 -0.21 -12.83
CA VAL A 180 9.73 -0.92 -12.11
C VAL A 180 9.95 -2.43 -12.12
N ASN A 181 10.20 -3.03 -13.29
CA ASN A 181 10.44 -4.46 -13.42
C ASN A 181 11.68 -4.89 -12.61
N ASN A 182 12.77 -4.11 -12.67
CA ASN A 182 13.97 -4.37 -11.87
C ASN A 182 13.66 -4.32 -10.37
N ARG A 183 12.87 -3.35 -9.91
CA ARG A 183 12.52 -3.24 -8.49
C ARG A 183 11.64 -4.41 -8.01
N ILE A 184 10.69 -4.85 -8.84
CA ILE A 184 9.86 -6.03 -8.55
C ILE A 184 10.73 -7.28 -8.50
N GLU A 185 11.63 -7.46 -9.46
CA GLU A 185 12.58 -8.59 -9.48
C GLU A 185 13.47 -8.61 -8.23
N LEU A 186 14.03 -7.46 -7.85
CA LEU A 186 14.82 -7.34 -6.62
C LEU A 186 14.00 -7.67 -5.36
N ALA A 187 12.74 -7.23 -5.29
CA ALA A 187 11.86 -7.56 -4.16
C ALA A 187 11.60 -9.07 -4.07
N ILE A 188 11.37 -9.73 -5.21
CA ILE A 188 11.18 -11.19 -5.29
C ILE A 188 12.45 -11.93 -4.84
N GLN A 189 13.63 -11.50 -5.32
CA GLN A 189 14.91 -12.11 -4.95
C GLN A 189 15.21 -11.98 -3.45
N GLN A 190 15.10 -10.77 -2.90
CA GLN A 190 15.33 -10.51 -1.47
C GLN A 190 14.40 -11.37 -0.59
N ARG A 191 13.12 -11.51 -0.98
CA ARG A 191 12.17 -12.35 -0.26
C ARG A 191 12.49 -13.84 -0.39
N ALA A 192 12.92 -14.29 -1.56
CA ALA A 192 13.33 -15.68 -1.75
C ALA A 192 14.53 -16.04 -0.88
N GLU A 193 15.50 -15.13 -0.75
CA GLU A 193 16.65 -15.29 0.14
C GLU A 193 16.21 -15.38 1.61
N GLU A 194 15.34 -14.48 2.08
CA GLU A 194 14.79 -14.51 3.45
C GLU A 194 14.09 -15.85 3.77
N VAL A 195 13.30 -16.40 2.83
CA VAL A 195 12.61 -17.68 3.02
C VAL A 195 13.62 -18.83 3.10
N ILE A 196 14.62 -18.86 2.22
CA ILE A 196 15.68 -19.88 2.26
C ILE A 196 16.47 -19.81 3.57
N GLU A 197 16.82 -18.62 4.04
CA GLU A 197 17.46 -18.42 5.35
C GLU A 197 16.60 -18.92 6.51
N HIS A 198 15.28 -18.74 6.43
CA HIS A 198 14.36 -19.27 7.43
C HIS A 198 14.28 -20.80 7.38
N LEU A 199 14.10 -21.38 6.20
CA LEU A 199 14.05 -22.83 5.99
C LEU A 199 15.34 -23.51 6.47
N ASN A 200 16.51 -22.89 6.27
CA ASN A 200 17.80 -23.40 6.75
C ASN A 200 17.87 -23.59 8.28
N LYS A 201 16.98 -22.97 9.05
CA LYS A 201 16.89 -23.12 10.52
C LYS A 201 16.14 -24.39 10.94
N ASP A 202 15.50 -25.09 10.01
CA ASP A 202 14.75 -26.33 10.22
C ASP A 202 15.23 -27.42 9.25
N PRO A 203 16.39 -28.05 9.53
CA PRO A 203 17.06 -28.97 8.60
C PRO A 203 16.29 -30.27 8.36
N ASP A 204 15.40 -30.67 9.29
CA ASP A 204 14.67 -31.94 9.22
C ASP A 204 13.56 -31.92 8.17
N THR A 205 12.96 -30.76 7.92
CA THR A 205 11.90 -30.57 6.90
C THR A 205 12.38 -29.78 5.68
N PHE A 206 13.65 -29.34 5.70
CA PHE A 206 14.24 -28.49 4.69
C PHE A 206 14.18 -29.07 3.26
N PRO A 207 14.57 -30.33 2.99
CA PRO A 207 14.65 -30.83 1.62
C PRO A 207 13.30 -30.82 0.89
N GLU A 208 12.25 -31.29 1.57
CA GLU A 208 10.89 -31.34 1.03
C GLU A 208 10.28 -29.95 0.87
N ARG A 209 10.44 -29.08 1.87
CA ARG A 209 9.94 -27.70 1.84
C ARG A 209 10.67 -26.87 0.79
N LYS A 210 11.97 -27.06 0.64
CA LYS A 210 12.76 -26.41 -0.40
C LYS A 210 12.28 -26.82 -1.79
N LYS A 211 12.02 -28.11 -2.03
CA LYS A 211 11.49 -28.56 -3.32
C LYS A 211 10.12 -27.94 -3.64
N ALA A 212 9.23 -27.85 -2.65
CA ALA A 212 7.95 -27.18 -2.82
C ALA A 212 8.12 -25.67 -3.10
N TRP A 213 9.04 -25.02 -2.40
CA TRP A 213 9.39 -23.63 -2.60
C TRP A 213 9.96 -23.36 -4.00
N ASP A 214 10.87 -24.20 -4.49
CA ASP A 214 11.48 -24.05 -5.82
C ASP A 214 10.39 -24.10 -6.93
N VAL A 215 9.38 -24.97 -6.81
CA VAL A 215 8.23 -25.03 -7.74
C VAL A 215 7.40 -23.75 -7.70
N VAL A 216 7.16 -23.19 -6.51
CA VAL A 216 6.46 -21.90 -6.36
C VAL A 216 7.25 -20.79 -7.04
N MET A 217 8.57 -20.76 -6.84
CA MET A 217 9.46 -19.77 -7.44
C MET A 217 9.54 -19.86 -8.96
N GLU A 218 9.44 -21.05 -9.54
CA GLU A 218 9.32 -21.24 -11.00
C GLU A 218 8.03 -20.64 -11.58
N ASP A 219 6.88 -20.86 -10.92
CA ASP A 219 5.59 -20.25 -11.35
C ASP A 219 5.62 -18.73 -11.20
N VAL A 220 6.22 -18.26 -10.11
CA VAL A 220 6.44 -16.84 -9.80
C VAL A 220 7.25 -16.16 -10.90
N GLU A 221 8.37 -16.74 -11.28
CA GLU A 221 9.26 -16.18 -12.29
C GLU A 221 8.63 -16.19 -13.68
N ARG A 222 7.90 -17.26 -14.02
CA ARG A 222 7.12 -17.32 -15.27
C ARG A 222 6.09 -16.20 -15.34
N TYR A 223 5.27 -16.06 -14.30
CA TYR A 223 4.24 -15.01 -14.27
C TYR A 223 4.84 -13.60 -14.27
N ARG A 224 5.95 -13.38 -13.55
CA ARG A 224 6.68 -12.10 -13.57
C ARG A 224 7.08 -11.71 -14.99
N LYS A 225 7.68 -12.63 -15.75
CA LYS A 225 8.08 -12.37 -17.16
C LYS A 225 6.88 -12.05 -18.05
N GLU A 226 5.80 -12.82 -17.94
CA GLU A 226 4.56 -12.57 -18.69
C GLU A 226 3.98 -11.17 -18.39
N CYS A 227 3.94 -10.78 -17.11
CA CYS A 227 3.47 -9.46 -16.71
C CYS A 227 4.43 -8.34 -17.14
N ALA A 228 5.74 -8.53 -17.01
CA ALA A 228 6.75 -7.54 -17.41
C ALA A 228 6.60 -7.12 -18.88
N GLU A 229 6.40 -8.08 -19.78
CA GLU A 229 6.17 -7.80 -21.21
C GLU A 229 4.86 -7.02 -21.46
N LYS A 230 3.83 -7.31 -20.67
CA LYS A 230 2.51 -6.69 -20.80
C LYS A 230 2.46 -5.28 -20.19
N LEU A 231 3.32 -4.96 -19.22
CA LEU A 231 3.36 -3.63 -18.60
C LEU A 231 3.58 -2.51 -19.62
N HIS A 232 4.39 -2.75 -20.66
CA HIS A 232 4.63 -1.80 -21.75
C HIS A 232 3.38 -1.39 -22.53
N LYS A 233 2.29 -2.15 -22.41
CA LYS A 233 1.03 -1.90 -23.11
C LYS A 233 0.03 -1.12 -22.24
N LEU A 234 0.35 -0.89 -20.97
CA LEU A 234 -0.55 -0.20 -20.05
C LEU A 234 -0.38 1.31 -20.12
N ASN A 235 -1.52 2.00 -20.23
CA ASN A 235 -1.61 3.44 -20.08
C ASN A 235 -2.23 3.80 -18.73
N VAL A 236 -1.97 5.02 -18.25
CA VAL A 236 -2.68 5.57 -17.09
C VAL A 236 -4.15 5.77 -17.45
N GLY A 237 -5.05 5.19 -16.65
CA GLY A 237 -6.48 5.24 -16.88
C GLY A 237 -7.22 4.00 -16.37
N LYS A 238 -8.55 4.04 -16.47
CA LYS A 238 -9.47 3.04 -15.90
C LYS A 238 -9.14 1.58 -16.27
N ASP A 239 -8.74 1.34 -17.52
CA ASP A 239 -8.47 0.00 -18.05
C ASP A 239 -6.98 -0.36 -18.05
N GLY A 240 -6.13 0.49 -17.46
CA GLY A 240 -4.68 0.27 -17.38
C GLY A 240 -4.19 0.48 -15.95
N ILE A 241 -3.53 1.62 -15.71
CA ILE A 241 -2.98 1.96 -14.38
C ILE A 241 -3.93 2.90 -13.65
N VAL A 242 -4.30 2.50 -12.43
CA VAL A 242 -5.25 3.22 -11.57
C VAL A 242 -4.60 3.68 -10.27
N PHE A 243 -5.13 4.77 -9.72
CA PHE A 243 -4.67 5.38 -8.47
C PHE A 243 -5.70 5.19 -7.37
N ARG A 244 -5.25 4.70 -6.21
CA ARG A 244 -6.14 4.42 -5.07
C ARG A 244 -5.53 4.85 -3.75
N PHE A 245 -6.39 5.19 -2.81
CA PHE A 245 -6.03 5.46 -1.42
C PHE A 245 -6.77 4.51 -0.50
N HIS A 246 -6.21 4.31 0.69
CA HIS A 246 -6.99 3.88 1.82
C HIS A 246 -7.38 5.08 2.67
N ALA A 247 -8.67 5.22 3.00
CA ALA A 247 -9.17 6.31 3.85
C ALA A 247 -9.25 5.88 5.33
N GLY A 248 -8.55 6.60 6.20
CA GLY A 248 -8.58 6.44 7.66
C GLY A 248 -7.52 5.50 8.27
N THR A 249 -7.45 5.48 9.60
CA THR A 249 -6.47 4.73 10.43
C THR A 249 -6.61 3.22 10.44
N ASP A 250 -7.78 2.66 10.13
CA ASP A 250 -7.91 1.19 10.03
C ASP A 250 -7.10 0.63 8.83
N ALA A 251 -6.52 1.54 8.03
CA ALA A 251 -5.65 1.28 6.91
C ALA A 251 -4.17 1.58 7.19
N SER A 252 -3.53 0.65 7.89
CA SER A 252 -2.10 0.34 7.87
C SER A 252 -1.08 1.37 8.39
N ILE A 253 -1.00 2.62 7.91
CA ILE A 253 0.11 3.55 8.21
C ILE A 253 -0.39 5.01 8.24
N PRO A 254 -0.05 5.81 9.27
CA PRO A 254 -0.43 7.23 9.37
C PRO A 254 0.46 8.13 8.49
N HIS A 255 0.62 7.79 7.22
CA HIS A 255 1.32 8.61 6.23
C HIS A 255 0.62 8.44 4.89
N LEU A 256 0.32 9.54 4.21
CA LEU A 256 -0.42 9.54 2.95
C LEU A 256 0.35 8.70 1.93
N ASN A 257 -0.28 7.67 1.40
CA ASN A 257 0.31 6.84 0.36
C ASN A 257 -0.74 6.54 -0.71
N MET A 258 -0.42 6.90 -1.95
CA MET A 258 -1.25 6.60 -3.12
C MET A 258 -0.75 5.31 -3.72
N HIS A 259 -1.62 4.31 -3.75
CA HIS A 259 -1.37 3.06 -4.43
C HIS A 259 -1.52 3.24 -5.94
N VAL A 260 -0.52 2.79 -6.67
CA VAL A 260 -0.53 2.74 -8.14
C VAL A 260 -0.59 1.29 -8.58
N LEU A 261 -1.68 0.92 -9.24
CA LEU A 261 -2.07 -0.47 -9.48
C LEU A 261 -2.32 -0.74 -10.96
N ALA A 262 -1.94 -1.92 -11.43
CA ALA A 262 -2.42 -2.44 -12.71
C ALA A 262 -3.83 -3.03 -12.53
N SER A 263 -4.80 -2.44 -13.22
CA SER A 263 -6.21 -2.82 -13.20
C SER A 263 -6.53 -4.16 -13.89
N PRO A 264 -5.87 -4.54 -15.02
CA PRO A 264 -6.25 -5.77 -15.73
C PRO A 264 -6.06 -7.03 -14.90
N ALA A 265 -7.01 -7.97 -15.00
CA ALA A 265 -7.07 -9.18 -14.17
C ALA A 265 -5.80 -10.04 -14.27
N GLU A 266 -5.12 -10.03 -15.41
CA GLU A 266 -3.86 -10.76 -15.58
C GLU A 266 -2.74 -10.28 -14.67
N PHE A 267 -2.76 -9.03 -14.19
CA PHE A 267 -1.79 -8.52 -13.19
C PHE A 267 -2.23 -8.80 -11.75
N ARG A 268 -3.32 -9.54 -11.56
CA ARG A 268 -3.97 -9.73 -10.27
C ARG A 268 -4.05 -11.19 -9.82
N LYS A 269 -3.30 -12.11 -10.45
CA LYS A 269 -3.29 -13.55 -10.13
C LYS A 269 -3.11 -13.82 -8.62
N TYR A 270 -2.37 -12.96 -7.95
CA TYR A 270 -1.99 -13.05 -6.55
C TYR A 270 -2.64 -11.96 -5.66
N SER A 271 -3.52 -11.12 -6.22
CA SER A 271 -4.25 -10.09 -5.46
C SER A 271 -5.36 -10.70 -4.61
N THR A 272 -5.79 -10.00 -3.56
CA THR A 272 -6.85 -10.48 -2.67
C THR A 272 -8.01 -9.48 -2.57
N PRO A 273 -9.27 -9.96 -2.48
CA PRO A 273 -10.45 -9.09 -2.41
C PRO A 273 -10.47 -8.13 -1.20
N ASP A 274 -9.82 -8.50 -0.10
CA ASP A 274 -9.80 -7.69 1.13
C ASP A 274 -9.09 -6.35 0.93
N HIS A 275 -8.07 -6.31 0.08
CA HIS A 275 -7.39 -5.07 -0.26
C HIS A 275 -8.21 -4.19 -1.21
N ASP A 276 -8.89 -4.79 -2.19
CA ASP A 276 -9.82 -4.06 -3.09
C ASP A 276 -10.92 -3.37 -2.29
N HIS A 277 -11.42 -4.03 -1.25
CA HIS A 277 -12.44 -3.44 -0.41
C HIS A 277 -11.95 -2.14 0.22
N LYS A 278 -10.71 -2.03 0.67
CA LYS A 278 -10.18 -0.82 1.34
C LYS A 278 -9.74 0.29 0.37
N ALA A 279 -9.48 -0.06 -0.89
CA ALA A 279 -8.88 0.83 -1.88
C ALA A 279 -9.94 1.67 -2.62
N ILE A 280 -9.96 2.97 -2.32
CA ILE A 280 -10.86 3.95 -2.92
C ILE A 280 -10.14 4.69 -4.07
N PRO A 281 -10.75 4.86 -5.25
CA PRO A 281 -10.15 5.62 -6.34
C PRO A 281 -9.82 7.07 -5.95
N ALA A 282 -8.67 7.57 -6.41
CA ALA A 282 -8.24 8.94 -6.16
C ALA A 282 -9.28 9.99 -6.60
N GLU A 283 -9.96 9.75 -7.73
CA GLU A 283 -11.05 10.60 -8.24
C GLU A 283 -12.18 10.78 -7.21
N MET A 284 -12.56 9.71 -6.50
CA MET A 284 -13.64 9.77 -5.50
C MET A 284 -13.23 10.59 -4.29
N VAL A 285 -11.96 10.46 -3.89
CA VAL A 285 -11.38 11.23 -2.79
C VAL A 285 -11.36 12.72 -3.13
N MET A 286 -10.87 13.07 -4.33
CA MET A 286 -10.79 14.46 -4.78
C MET A 286 -12.17 15.11 -4.85
N GLU A 287 -13.16 14.45 -5.46
CA GLU A 287 -14.52 14.98 -5.56
C GLU A 287 -15.18 15.25 -4.20
N VAL A 288 -14.94 14.39 -3.22
CA VAL A 288 -15.48 14.61 -1.87
C VAL A 288 -14.83 15.83 -1.23
N ILE A 289 -13.50 15.94 -1.29
CA ILE A 289 -12.76 17.10 -0.74
C ILE A 289 -13.22 18.41 -1.41
N GLU A 290 -13.34 18.42 -2.73
CA GLU A 290 -13.81 19.58 -3.49
C GLU A 290 -15.25 19.97 -3.14
N SER A 291 -16.14 18.98 -3.04
CA SER A 291 -17.55 19.25 -2.70
C SER A 291 -17.73 19.85 -1.30
N GLU A 292 -16.90 19.44 -0.33
CA GLU A 292 -16.90 20.02 1.01
C GLU A 292 -16.41 21.47 1.02
N ASN A 293 -15.49 21.83 0.12
CA ASN A 293 -14.98 23.21 0.01
C ASN A 293 -16.00 24.15 -0.63
N VAL A 294 -16.78 23.68 -1.60
CA VAL A 294 -17.89 24.47 -2.19
C VAL A 294 -18.97 24.76 -1.15
N LEU A 295 -19.23 23.85 -0.21
CA LEU A 295 -20.24 24.03 0.85
C LEU A 295 -19.78 24.96 1.98
N ARG A 296 -18.49 25.34 2.03
CA ARG A 296 -17.91 26.22 3.06
C ARG A 296 -17.76 27.69 2.62
N HIS A 297 -18.07 27.99 1.36
CA HIS A 297 -18.05 29.32 0.77
C HIS A 297 -19.45 29.77 0.35
#